data_AF-A0A2V5V0P5-F1
#
_entry.id   AF-A0A2V5V0P5-F1
#
_cell.length_a   1.000
_cell.length_b   1.000
_cell.length_c   1.000
_cell.angle_alpha   90.00
_cell.angle_beta   90.00
_cell.angle_gamma   90.00
#
_symmetry.space_group_name_H-M   'P 1'
#
loop_
_entity.id
_entity.type
_entity.pdbx_description
1 polymer ?
#
loop_
_entity_poly.entity_id
_entity_poly.type
_entity_poly.pdbx_seq_one_letter_code
_entity_poly.pdbx_strand_id
1 'polypeptide(L)' 'MRIDQERLEIRTNGKGLYEITDEIQSKIDKCGVRNGTVTVFVQHTSCSVIIMENADPTARRDLEEFFDR' A
#
# COMPACT_ATOMS: atom_id res chain seq x y z
N MET A 1 -21.14 2.79 15.02
CA MET A 1 -19.80 2.95 14.42
C MET A 1 -19.58 1.75 13.52
N ARG A 2 -19.47 1.97 12.20
CA ARG A 2 -19.24 0.89 11.23
C ARG A 2 -17.75 0.60 11.17
N ILE A 3 -17.37 -0.68 11.21
CA ILE A 3 -16.00 -1.14 11.07
C ILE A 3 -16.04 -2.26 10.03
N ASP A 4 -15.28 -2.09 8.95
CA ASP A 4 -15.10 -3.11 7.92
C ASP A 4 -13.62 -3.53 7.95
N GLN A 5 -13.36 -4.83 7.83
CA GLN A 5 -12.00 -5.38 7.82
C GLN A 5 -11.83 -6.26 6.59
N GLU A 6 -10.80 -5.96 5.81
CA GLU A 6 -10.47 -6.66 4.57
C GLU A 6 -9.02 -7.15 4.62
N ARG A 7 -8.75 -8.29 3.98
CA ARG A 7 -7.40 -8.80 3.78
C ARG A 7 -6.97 -8.55 2.35
N LEU A 8 -5.75 -8.01 2.18
CA LEU A 8 -5.09 -7.85 0.90
C LEU A 8 -3.86 -8.76 0.88
N GLU A 9 -3.72 -9.55 -0.18
CA GLU A 9 -2.56 -10.41 -0.42
C GLU A 9 -1.82 -9.92 -1.65
N ILE A 10 -0.54 -9.57 -1.49
CA ILE A 10 0.31 -9.08 -2.56
C ILE A 10 1.32 -10.17 -2.89
N ARG A 11 1.26 -10.69 -4.11
CA ARG A 11 2.26 -11.63 -4.61
C ARG A 11 3.46 -10.84 -5.11
N THR A 12 4.61 -11.08 -4.50
CA THR A 12 5.87 -10.43 -4.85
C THR A 12 6.75 -11.37 -5.68
N ASN A 13 7.60 -10.80 -6.52
CA ASN A 13 8.66 -11.50 -7.23
C ASN A 13 10.01 -10.88 -6.85
N GLY A 14 10.52 -11.27 -5.68
CA GLY A 14 11.76 -10.71 -5.13
C GLY A 14 11.57 -9.37 -4.40
N LYS A 15 12.70 -8.78 -3.99
CA LYS A 15 12.76 -7.47 -3.33
C LYS A 15 12.34 -6.37 -4.33
N GLY A 16 11.57 -5.39 -3.87
CA GLY A 16 11.17 -4.24 -4.67
C GLY A 16 10.00 -3.48 -4.06
N LEU A 17 9.59 -2.39 -4.71
CA LEU A 17 8.40 -1.63 -4.34
C LEU A 17 7.20 -2.04 -5.20
N TYR A 18 6.11 -2.37 -4.53
CA TYR A 18 4.85 -2.81 -5.15
C TYR A 18 3.80 -1.75 -4.88
N GLU A 19 3.23 -1.20 -5.95
CA GLU A 19 2.12 -0.25 -5.84
C GLU A 19 0.83 -1.03 -5.51
N ILE A 20 0.08 -0.55 -4.51
CA ILE A 20 -1.13 -1.21 -3.98
C ILE A 20 -2.30 -0.23 -3.80
N THR A 21 -2.18 0.97 -4.38
CA THR A 21 -3.11 2.08 -4.17
C THR A 21 -4.51 1.72 -4.66
N ASP A 22 -4.61 1.18 -5.88
CA ASP A 22 -5.88 0.84 -6.52
C ASP A 22 -6.58 -0.32 -5.83
N GLU A 23 -5.82 -1.32 -5.35
CA GLU A 23 -6.37 -2.44 -4.59
C GLU A 23 -6.96 -1.98 -3.25
N ILE A 24 -6.27 -1.08 -2.54
CA ILE A 24 -6.79 -0.49 -1.30
C ILE A 24 -8.03 0.36 -1.59
N GLN A 25 -7.99 1.21 -2.62
CA GLN A 25 -9.12 2.07 -3.00
C GLN A 25 -10.36 1.23 -3.35
N SER A 26 -10.20 0.15 -4.12
CA SER A 26 -11.30 -0.76 -4.48
C SER A 26 -11.99 -1.37 -3.25
N LYS A 27 -11.24 -1.60 -2.16
CA LYS A 27 -11.80 -2.10 -0.89
C LYS A 27 -12.55 -1.00 -0.14
N ILE A 28 -11.97 0.20 -0.07
CA ILE A 28 -12.61 1.37 0.57
C ILE A 28 -13.95 1.70 -0.11
N ASP A 29 -13.99 1.71 -1.44
CA ASP A 29 -15.20 2.01 -2.21
C ASP A 29 -16.36 1.06 -1.89
N LYS A 30 -16.04 -0.22 -1.61
CA LYS A 30 -17.03 -1.25 -1.23
C LYS A 30 -17.53 -1.10 0.20
N CYS A 31 -16.75 -0.47 1.08
CA CYS A 31 -17.18 -0.20 2.46
C CYS A 31 -18.32 0.83 2.52
N GLY A 32 -18.51 1.67 1.49
CA GLY A 32 -19.59 2.67 1.47
C GLY A 32 -19.51 3.74 2.57
N VAL A 33 -18.34 3.85 3.23
CA VAL A 33 -18.04 4.88 4.23
C VAL A 33 -17.53 6.12 3.49
N ARG A 34 -18.21 7.25 3.67
CA ARG A 34 -17.81 8.52 3.01
C ARG A 34 -16.73 9.29 3.76
N ASN A 35 -16.72 9.21 5.08
CA ASN A 35 -15.77 9.90 5.95
C ASN A 35 -15.38 8.94 7.08
N GLY A 36 -14.09 8.75 7.29
CA GLY A 36 -13.56 7.84 8.30
C GLY A 36 -12.05 7.77 8.26
N THR A 37 -11.50 6.76 8.93
CA THR A 37 -10.07 6.48 8.97
C THR A 37 -9.80 5.10 8.43
N VAL A 38 -8.74 4.95 7.63
CA VAL A 38 -8.24 3.67 7.16
C VAL A 38 -6.94 3.37 7.88
N THR A 39 -6.85 2.16 8.44
CA THR A 39 -5.61 1.63 9.02
C THR A 39 -5.10 0.52 8.12
N VAL A 40 -3.89 0.68 7.59
CA VAL A 40 -3.20 -0.36 6.82
C VAL A 40 -2.19 -1.03 7.74
N PHE A 41 -2.35 -2.33 7.96
CA PHE A 41 -1.48 -3.11 8.85
C PHE A 41 -0.79 -4.25 8.10
N VAL A 42 0.54 -4.27 8.17
CA VAL A 42 1.37 -5.30 7.55
C VAL A 42 1.51 -6.48 8.53
N GLN A 43 1.01 -7.65 8.13
CA GLN A 43 1.08 -8.89 8.94
C GLN A 43 2.41 -9.65 8.77
N HIS A 44 3.48 -8.95 8.41
CA HIS A 44 4.81 -9.49 8.13
C HIS A 44 5.88 -8.57 8.74
N THR A 45 7.00 -9.16 9.16
CA THR A 45 8.14 -8.42 9.69
C THR A 45 9.21 -8.09 8.64
N SER A 46 9.07 -8.64 7.44
CA SER A 46 10.06 -8.53 6.34
C SER A 46 9.67 -7.51 5.27
N CYS A 47 8.60 -6.75 5.46
CA CYS A 47 8.18 -5.68 4.56
C CYS A 47 7.53 -4.53 5.33
N SER A 48 7.28 -3.42 4.63
CA SER A 48 6.67 -2.22 5.20
C SER A 48 5.75 -1.58 4.17
N VAL A 49 4.82 -0.75 4.66
CA VAL A 49 4.00 0.12 3.81
C VAL A 49 4.59 1.52 3.87
N ILE A 50 4.72 2.13 2.70
CA ILE A 50 5.18 3.51 2.54
C ILE A 50 4.12 4.28 1.77
N ILE A 51 4.05 5.59 2.01
CA ILE A 51 3.22 6.53 1.24
C ILE A 51 4.18 7.50 0.61
N MET A 52 4.13 7.61 -0.72
CA MET A 52 5.03 8.43 -1.52
C MET A 52 4.22 9.24 -2.54
N GLU A 53 4.86 10.24 -3.14
CA GLU A 53 4.31 10.95 -4.28
C GLU A 53 4.20 10.01 -5.49
N ASN A 54 3.00 9.93 -6.09
CA ASN A 54 2.74 9.13 -7.28
C ASN A 54 2.63 10.00 -8.56
N ALA A 55 3.25 11.18 -8.57
CA ALA A 55 3.26 12.08 -9.72
C ALA A 55 4.56 11.94 -10.54
N ASP A 56 5.68 11.63 -9.87
CA ASP A 56 6.97 11.44 -10.51
C ASP A 56 7.40 9.95 -10.46
N PRO A 57 7.45 9.24 -11.59
CA PRO A 57 7.91 7.85 -11.62
C PRO A 57 9.37 7.67 -11.19
N THR A 58 10.19 8.73 -11.15
CA THR A 58 11.58 8.62 -10.66
C THR A 58 11.64 8.45 -9.15
N ALA A 59 10.69 9.00 -8.40
CA ALA A 59 10.69 8.91 -6.93
C ALA A 59 10.74 7.47 -6.42
N ARG A 60 10.03 6.55 -7.12
CA ARG A 60 10.08 5.12 -6.82
C ARG A 60 11.45 4.51 -7.12
N ARG A 61 12.04 4.86 -8.26
CA ARG A 61 13.35 4.35 -8.68
C ARG A 61 14.46 4.82 -7.75
N ASP A 62 14.46 6.10 -7.39
CA ASP A 62 15.45 6.68 -6.47
C ASP A 62 15.41 5.97 -5.11
N LEU A 63 14.20 5.62 -4.64
CA LEU A 63 14.03 4.89 -3.40
C LEU A 63 14.48 3.41 -3.51
N GLU A 64 14.20 2.75 -4.63
CA GLU A 64 14.71 1.40 -4.90
C GLU A 64 16.24 1.39 -4.93
N GLU A 65 16.86 2.34 -5.66
CA GLU A 65 18.31 2.51 -5.69
C GLU A 65 18.89 2.78 -4.30
N PHE A 66 18.23 3.61 -3.49
CA PHE A 66 18.65 3.85 -2.11
C PHE A 66 18.64 2.57 -1.27
N PHE A 67 17.64 1.70 -1.44
CA PHE A 67 17.57 0.44 -0.70
C PHE A 67 18.54 -0.64 -1.19
N ASP A 68 19.03 -0.55 -2.42
CA ASP A 68 19.98 -1.50 -3.01
C ASP A 68 21.46 -1.14 -2.79
N ARG A 69 21.73 0.04 -2.20
CA ARG A 69 23.05 0.45 -1.73
C ARG A 69 23.39 -0.14 -0.36
#